data_AF-A0AAW7YS10-F1
#
_entry.id   AF-A0AAW7YS10-F1
#
_cell.length_a   1.000
_cell.length_b   1.000
_cell.length_c   1.000
_cell.angle_alpha   90.00
_cell.angle_beta   90.00
_cell.angle_gamma   90.00
#
_symmetry.space_group_name_H-M   'P 1'
#
loop_
_entity.id
_entity.type
_entity.pdbx_description
1 polymer ?
#
loop_
_entity_poly.entity_id
_entity_poly.type
_entity_poly.pdbx_seq_one_letter_code
_entity_poly.pdbx_strand_id
1 'polypeptide(L)'
;IKQLLVDLAQTDNENKRQTHRDAINQITTQRSDLTRELLLISELDNAQHLTFSDNIQLNILIKEIIRHEHFALDNKSLMIMSNLESIYFLGNERILHQAIN
;
A
#
# COMPACT_ATOMS: atom_id res chain seq x y z
N ILE A 1 -6.57 -13.03 15.19
CA ILE A 1 -7.86 -12.57 14.60
C ILE A 1 -9.07 -13.26 15.21
N LYS A 2 -9.23 -14.60 15.15
CA LYS A 2 -10.43 -15.26 15.73
C LYS A 2 -10.69 -14.91 17.19
N GLN A 3 -9.66 -14.95 18.05
CA GLN A 3 -9.79 -14.52 19.45
C GLN A 3 -10.16 -13.03 19.58
N LEU A 4 -9.46 -12.13 18.89
CA LEU A 4 -9.80 -10.69 18.90
C LEU A 4 -11.23 -10.37 18.45
N LEU A 5 -11.78 -11.14 17.49
CA LEU A 5 -13.18 -11.00 17.06
C LEU A 5 -14.17 -11.48 18.12
N VAL A 6 -13.83 -12.55 18.84
CA VAL A 6 -14.62 -13.05 19.97
C VAL A 6 -14.57 -12.04 21.14
N ASP A 7 -13.38 -11.51 21.45
CA ASP A 7 -13.19 -10.53 22.52
C ASP A 7 -13.90 -9.21 22.20
N LEU A 8 -13.92 -8.79 20.93
CA LEU A 8 -14.72 -7.65 20.45
C LEU A 8 -16.23 -7.88 20.66
N ALA A 9 -16.72 -9.08 20.36
CA ALA A 9 -18.14 -9.43 20.46
C ALA A 9 -18.64 -9.55 21.90
N GLN A 10 -17.73 -9.81 22.86
CA GLN A 10 -18.06 -9.98 24.29
C GLN A 10 -17.68 -8.78 25.18
N THR A 11 -17.12 -7.72 24.61
CA THR A 11 -16.66 -6.55 25.38
C THR A 11 -17.75 -5.50 25.52
N ASP A 12 -18.16 -5.24 26.77
CA ASP A 12 -19.10 -4.15 27.14
C ASP A 12 -18.42 -2.78 27.35
N ASN A 13 -17.08 -2.74 27.39
CA ASN A 13 -16.31 -1.51 27.60
C ASN A 13 -15.91 -0.88 26.26
N GLU A 14 -16.40 0.33 26.00
CA GLU A 14 -16.14 1.08 24.76
C GLU A 14 -14.66 1.22 24.41
N ASN A 15 -13.80 1.51 25.39
CA ASN A 15 -12.37 1.71 25.15
C ASN A 15 -11.68 0.39 24.76
N LYS A 16 -12.02 -0.72 25.43
CA LYS A 16 -11.49 -2.03 25.07
C LYS A 16 -11.99 -2.49 23.71
N ARG A 17 -13.25 -2.17 23.38
CA ARG A 17 -13.84 -2.45 22.07
C ARG A 17 -13.09 -1.69 20.97
N GLN A 18 -12.76 -0.43 21.19
CA GLN A 18 -11.98 0.36 20.24
C GLN A 18 -10.56 -0.23 20.06
N THR A 19 -9.87 -0.60 21.14
CA THR A 19 -8.56 -1.26 21.06
C THR A 19 -8.60 -2.57 20.25
N HIS A 20 -9.66 -3.38 20.42
CA HIS A 20 -9.82 -4.61 19.64
C HIS A 20 -10.11 -4.33 18.16
N ARG A 21 -10.88 -3.27 17.83
CA ARG A 21 -11.08 -2.82 16.44
C ARG A 21 -9.76 -2.41 15.80
N ASP A 22 -8.97 -1.59 16.49
CA ASP A 22 -7.69 -1.10 15.98
C ASP A 22 -6.71 -2.26 15.74
N ALA A 23 -6.65 -3.23 16.67
CA ALA A 23 -5.84 -4.43 16.51
C ALA A 23 -6.30 -5.31 15.33
N ILE A 24 -7.61 -5.48 15.12
CA ILE A 24 -8.16 -6.23 13.98
C ILE A 24 -7.82 -5.51 12.67
N ASN A 25 -8.00 -4.20 12.61
CA ASN A 25 -7.70 -3.39 11.44
C ASN A 25 -6.20 -3.47 11.10
N GLN A 26 -5.33 -3.37 12.10
CA GLN A 26 -3.89 -3.48 11.90
C GLN A 26 -3.48 -4.84 11.33
N ILE A 27 -3.95 -5.94 11.93
CA ILE A 27 -3.61 -7.30 11.43
C ILE A 27 -4.21 -7.53 10.04
N THR A 28 -5.40 -7.01 9.76
CA THR A 28 -6.04 -7.13 8.45
C THR A 28 -5.27 -6.37 7.39
N THR A 29 -4.82 -5.15 7.70
CA THR A 29 -3.97 -4.34 6.81
C THR A 29 -2.66 -5.07 6.51
N GLN A 30 -1.94 -5.51 7.55
CA GLN A 30 -0.70 -6.27 7.39
C GLN A 30 -0.86 -7.53 6.53
N ARG A 31 -1.98 -8.26 6.70
CA ARG A 31 -2.28 -9.44 5.88
C ARG A 31 -2.64 -9.09 4.45
N SER A 32 -3.37 -7.99 4.23
CA SER A 32 -3.69 -7.48 2.90
C SER A 32 -2.41 -7.12 2.14
N ASP A 33 -1.47 -6.44 2.79
CA ASP A 33 -0.21 -6.03 2.19
C ASP A 33 0.65 -7.25 1.84
N LEU A 34 0.80 -8.21 2.75
CA LEU A 34 1.51 -9.46 2.46
C LEU A 34 0.86 -10.25 1.30
N THR A 35 -0.46 -10.25 1.21
CA THR A 35 -1.17 -10.90 0.10
C THR A 35 -0.88 -10.19 -1.22
N ARG A 36 -0.82 -8.86 -1.22
CA ARG A 36 -0.46 -8.06 -2.39
C ARG A 36 0.97 -8.35 -2.85
N GLU A 37 1.92 -8.40 -1.92
CA GLU A 37 3.31 -8.77 -2.21
C GLU A 37 3.42 -10.17 -2.83
N LEU A 38 2.71 -11.15 -2.28
CA LEU A 38 2.69 -12.52 -2.82
C LEU A 38 2.06 -12.59 -4.22
N LEU A 39 1.00 -11.83 -4.48
CA LEU A 39 0.39 -11.73 -5.81
C LEU A 39 1.36 -11.12 -6.81
N LEU A 40 2.05 -10.03 -6.44
CA LEU A 40 3.08 -9.41 -7.28
C LEU A 40 4.18 -10.41 -7.63
N ILE A 41 4.70 -11.14 -6.64
CA ILE A 41 5.73 -12.17 -6.85
C ILE A 41 5.20 -13.28 -7.77
N SER A 42 3.95 -13.74 -7.57
CA SER A 42 3.34 -14.75 -8.43
C SER A 42 3.17 -14.27 -9.87
N GLU A 43 2.88 -13.00 -10.09
CA GLU A 43 2.79 -12.42 -11.43
C GLU A 43 4.17 -12.25 -12.09
N LEU A 44 5.19 -11.92 -11.29
CA LEU A 44 6.58 -11.89 -11.74
C LEU A 44 7.11 -13.29 -12.07
N ASP A 45 6.75 -14.31 -11.30
CA ASP A 45 7.08 -15.72 -11.63
C ASP A 45 6.41 -16.17 -12.94
N ASN A 46 5.26 -15.57 -13.29
CA ASN A 46 4.59 -15.75 -14.58
C ASN A 46 5.17 -14.85 -15.71
N ALA A 47 6.43 -14.40 -15.57
CA ALA A 47 7.10 -13.43 -16.45
C ALA A 47 7.00 -13.67 -17.97
N GLN A 48 6.74 -14.91 -18.41
CA GLN A 48 6.56 -15.24 -19.82
C GLN A 48 5.38 -14.51 -20.49
N HIS A 49 4.45 -13.94 -19.73
CA HIS A 49 3.31 -13.16 -20.24
C HIS A 49 3.40 -11.65 -19.93
N LEU A 50 4.49 -11.18 -19.34
CA LEU A 50 4.63 -9.76 -19.02
C LEU A 50 5.00 -8.96 -20.27
N THR A 51 4.09 -8.09 -20.69
CA THR A 51 4.34 -7.10 -21.74
C THR A 51 4.75 -5.78 -21.10
N PHE A 52 5.85 -5.20 -21.59
CA PHE A 52 6.36 -3.90 -21.16
C PHE A 52 6.14 -2.89 -22.29
N SER A 53 4.87 -2.61 -22.61
CA SER A 53 4.48 -1.74 -23.73
C SER A 53 3.97 -0.38 -23.28
N ASP A 54 3.84 -0.15 -21.98
CA ASP A 54 3.20 1.04 -21.44
C ASP A 54 4.22 2.18 -21.41
N ASN A 55 3.78 3.38 -21.79
CA ASN A 55 4.61 4.57 -21.75
C ASN A 55 4.32 5.34 -20.45
N ILE A 56 5.20 5.19 -19.47
CA ILE A 56 4.92 5.63 -18.10
C ILE A 56 5.63 6.95 -17.82
N GLN A 57 4.86 7.91 -17.31
CA GLN A 57 5.37 9.21 -16.86
C GLN A 57 5.90 9.12 -15.43
N LEU A 58 7.23 9.03 -15.31
CA LEU A 58 7.89 8.82 -14.02
C LEU A 58 7.64 9.97 -13.04
N ASN A 59 7.54 11.20 -13.55
CA ASN A 59 7.23 12.38 -12.73
C ASN A 59 5.84 12.33 -12.11
N ILE A 60 4.84 11.74 -12.78
CA ILE A 60 3.50 11.54 -12.22
C ILE A 60 3.57 10.46 -11.15
N LEU A 61 4.15 9.30 -11.47
CA LEU A 61 4.28 8.17 -10.56
C LEU A 61 4.95 8.58 -9.23
N ILE A 62 6.08 9.28 -9.30
CA ILE A 62 6.81 9.75 -8.10
C ILE A 62 5.98 10.78 -7.31
N LYS A 63 5.25 11.68 -7.98
CA LYS A 63 4.38 12.63 -7.28
C LYS A 63 3.22 11.94 -6.57
N GLU A 64 2.68 10.87 -7.14
CA GLU A 64 1.65 10.06 -6.48
C GLU A 64 2.18 9.35 -5.25
N ILE A 65 3.39 8.78 -5.31
CA ILE A 65 4.10 8.23 -4.14
C ILE A 65 4.22 9.28 -3.05
N ILE A 66 4.79 10.44 -3.39
CA ILE A 66 4.99 11.53 -2.43
C ILE A 66 3.66 11.97 -1.81
N ARG A 67 2.59 12.05 -2.60
CA ARG A 67 1.25 12.42 -2.12
C ARG A 67 0.68 11.38 -1.16
N HIS A 68 0.88 10.10 -1.44
CA HIS A 68 0.42 9.01 -0.57
C HIS A 68 1.16 9.05 0.78
N GLU A 69 2.48 9.22 0.75
CA GLU A 69 3.32 9.33 1.94
C GLU A 69 3.10 10.63 2.72
N HIS A 70 2.63 11.70 2.06
CA HIS A 70 2.36 12.99 2.70
C HIS A 70 1.38 12.85 3.88
N PHE A 71 0.39 11.95 3.77
CA PHE A 71 -0.55 11.68 4.86
C PHE A 71 0.14 11.11 6.11
N ALA A 72 1.18 10.28 5.93
CA ALA A 72 1.98 9.75 7.03
C ALA A 72 2.99 10.78 7.57
N LEU A 73 3.43 11.72 6.72
CA LEU A 73 4.44 12.74 7.03
C LEU A 73 3.89 13.99 7.72
N ASP A 74 2.64 14.38 7.43
CA ASP A 74 1.97 15.50 8.11
C ASP A 74 1.90 15.27 9.63
N ASN A 75 1.70 14.03 10.06
CA ASN A 75 1.74 13.63 11.47
C ASN A 75 3.12 13.79 12.12
N LYS A 76 4.19 13.94 11.32
CA LYS A 76 5.59 14.04 11.76
C LYS A 76 6.21 15.42 11.46
N SER A 77 5.44 16.38 10.94
CA SER A 77 5.94 17.72 10.55
C SER A 77 7.11 17.67 9.55
N LEU A 78 7.10 16.69 8.64
CA LEU A 78 8.11 16.55 7.59
C LEU A 78 7.54 16.99 6.25
N MET A 79 8.31 17.75 5.47
CA MET A 79 7.90 18.24 4.15
C MET A 79 8.83 17.67 3.07
N ILE A 80 8.25 17.08 2.02
CA ILE A 80 9.00 16.61 0.84
C ILE A 80 8.84 17.63 -0.29
N MET A 81 9.96 18.15 -0.78
CA MET A 81 10.01 18.99 -1.98
C MET A 81 10.67 18.20 -3.10
N SER A 82 10.01 18.11 -4.26
CA SER A 82 10.52 17.38 -5.42
C SER A 82 10.50 18.25 -6.68
N ASN A 83 11.66 18.43 -7.31
CA ASN A 83 11.74 18.95 -8.67
C ASN A 83 12.04 17.78 -9.61
N LEU A 84 11.05 17.38 -10.42
CA LEU A 84 11.11 16.18 -11.24
C LEU A 84 10.94 16.55 -12.71
N GLU A 85 11.91 16.15 -13.53
CA GLU A 85 11.82 16.27 -14.98
C GLU A 85 10.80 15.27 -15.54
N SER A 86 10.15 15.65 -16.65
CA SER A 86 9.17 14.79 -17.32
C SER A 86 9.86 13.69 -18.12
N ILE A 87 10.23 12.62 -17.43
CA ILE A 87 10.87 11.44 -18.02
C ILE A 87 9.80 10.38 -18.31
N TYR A 88 9.89 9.79 -19.50
CA TYR A 88 9.07 8.69 -19.94
C TYR A 88 9.91 7.42 -20.05
N PHE A 89 9.36 6.28 -19.63
CA PHE A 89 9.99 4.98 -19.86
C PHE A 89 8.98 3.94 -20.32
N LEU A 90 9.49 2.98 -21.10
CA LEU A 90 8.72 1.83 -21.55
C LEU A 90 8.71 0.79 -20.42
N GLY A 91 7.54 0.41 -19.94
CA GLY A 91 7.42 -0.48 -18.79
C GLY A 91 6.05 -1.15 -18.69
N ASN A 92 5.76 -1.64 -17.49
CA ASN A 92 4.46 -2.21 -17.14
C ASN A 92 3.87 -1.39 -15.99
N GLU A 93 2.87 -0.57 -16.30
CA GLU A 93 2.31 0.40 -15.36
C GLU A 93 1.64 -0.31 -14.18
N ARG A 94 1.00 -1.44 -14.46
CA ARG A 94 0.29 -2.27 -13.48
C ARG A 94 1.24 -2.84 -12.42
N ILE A 95 2.38 -3.40 -12.82
CA ILE A 95 3.38 -3.93 -11.87
C ILE A 95 3.90 -2.80 -10.98
N LEU A 96 4.18 -1.64 -11.55
CA LEU A 96 4.72 -0.52 -10.78
C LEU A 96 3.70 0.04 -9.79
N HIS A 97 2.43 0.18 -10.17
CA HIS A 97 1.39 0.54 -9.22
C HIS A 97 1.22 -0.47 -8.09
N GLN A 98 1.35 -1.78 -8.37
CA GLN A 98 1.26 -2.83 -7.36
C GLN A 98 2.49 -2.88 -6.44
N ALA A 99 3.67 -2.50 -6.93
CA ALA A 99 4.90 -2.46 -6.12
C ALA A 99 4.98 -1.23 -5.23
N ILE A 100 4.23 -0.17 -5.57
CA ILE A 100 4.26 1.13 -4.90
C ILE A 100 3.12 1.29 -3.87
N ASN A 101 1.95 0.73 -4.13
CA ASN A 101 0.76 0.78 -3.24
C ASN A 101 0.59 -0.51 -2.44
#